data_AF-A0A661FEK4-F1
#
_entry.id   AF-A0A661FEK4-F1
#
_cell.length_a   1.000
_cell.length_b   1.000
_cell.length_c   1.000
_cell.angle_alpha   90.00
_cell.angle_beta   90.00
_cell.angle_gamma   90.00
#
_symmetry.space_group_name_H-M   'P 1'
#
loop_
_entity.id
_entity.type
_entity.pdbx_description
1 polymer ?
#
loop_
_entity_poly.entity_id
_entity_poly.type
_entity_poly.pdbx_seq_one_letter_code
_entity_poly.pdbx_strand_id
1 'polypeptide(L)' 'WHIEGRNFSLNYGGSWWQYNLDRKLLLDLFLELQPNQPVTQAGAYTLGTLNFGSDKVEITKPFAEFLITKINEIERK' A
#
# COMPACT_ATOMS: atom_id res chain seq x y z
N TRP A 1 13.53 -1.66 -17.96
CA TRP A 1 13.41 -2.76 -17.00
C TRP A 1 11.97 -3.27 -17.00
N HIS A 2 11.77 -4.58 -17.07
CA HIS A 2 10.47 -5.24 -17.00
C HIS A 2 10.49 -6.19 -15.80
N ILE A 3 9.46 -6.15 -14.97
CA ILE A 3 9.25 -7.05 -13.84
C ILE A 3 7.91 -7.73 -14.07
N GLU A 4 7.89 -9.05 -14.09
CA GLU A 4 6.63 -9.81 -14.13
C GLU A 4 5.95 -9.71 -12.77
N GLY A 5 4.76 -9.10 -12.74
CA GLY A 5 3.92 -9.05 -11.56
C GLY A 5 2.98 -10.25 -11.50
N ARG A 6 2.92 -10.93 -10.35
CA ARG A 6 1.89 -11.94 -10.08
C ARG A 6 0.98 -11.43 -8.97
N ASN A 7 -0.32 -11.54 -9.19
CA ASN A 7 -1.30 -11.25 -8.15
C ASN A 7 -1.44 -12.47 -7.23
N PHE A 8 -1.10 -12.32 -5.95
CA PHE A 8 -1.25 -13.35 -4.93
C PHE A 8 -2.52 -13.19 -4.09
N SER A 9 -3.24 -12.09 -4.24
CA SER A 9 -4.51 -11.81 -3.57
C SER A 9 -5.66 -11.86 -4.58
N LEU A 10 -6.06 -13.08 -4.95
CA LEU A 10 -7.05 -13.29 -6.00
C LEU A 10 -8.46 -12.89 -5.56
N ASN A 11 -8.84 -13.12 -4.31
CA ASN A 11 -10.17 -12.79 -3.81
C ASN A 11 -10.33 -11.26 -3.73
N TYR A 12 -9.41 -10.60 -3.03
CA TYR A 12 -9.34 -9.15 -2.96
C TYR A 12 -9.17 -8.53 -4.34
N GLY A 13 -8.25 -9.05 -5.17
CA GLY A 13 -8.04 -8.51 -6.52
C GLY A 13 -9.27 -8.61 -7.42
N GLY A 14 -10.08 -9.65 -7.24
CA GLY A 14 -11.33 -9.86 -7.98
C GLY A 14 -12.52 -9.03 -7.49
N SER A 15 -12.44 -8.42 -6.31
CA SER A 15 -13.55 -7.67 -5.70
C SER A 15 -13.08 -6.45 -4.88
N TRP A 16 -11.93 -5.87 -5.22
CA TRP A 16 -11.27 -4.83 -4.41
C TRP A 16 -12.18 -3.62 -4.12
N TRP A 17 -13.08 -3.29 -5.05
CA TRP A 17 -14.05 -2.19 -4.93
C TRP A 17 -15.10 -2.40 -3.83
N GLN A 18 -15.22 -3.62 -3.29
CA GLN A 18 -16.14 -3.95 -2.19
C GLN A 18 -15.52 -3.68 -0.81
N TYR A 19 -14.21 -3.41 -0.74
CA TYR A 19 -13.48 -3.22 0.51
C TYR A 19 -13.00 -1.77 0.65
N ASN A 20 -13.09 -1.24 1.87
CA ASN A 20 -12.63 0.11 2.17
C ASN A 20 -11.13 0.13 2.51
N LEU A 21 -10.29 -0.21 1.53
CA LEU A 21 -8.83 -0.09 1.59
C LEU A 21 -8.35 1.18 0.86
N ASP A 22 -8.94 2.33 1.22
CA ASP A 22 -8.56 3.61 0.64
C ASP A 22 -7.11 3.99 1.01
N ARG A 23 -6.39 4.56 0.04
CA ARG A 23 -4.97 4.93 0.20
C ARG A 23 -4.76 5.92 1.34
N LYS A 24 -5.61 6.95 1.46
CA LYS A 24 -5.47 7.97 2.50
C LYS A 24 -5.81 7.37 3.87
N LEU A 25 -6.88 6.59 3.94
CA LEU A 25 -7.26 5.89 5.18
C LEU A 25 -6.11 5.01 5.69
N LEU A 26 -5.52 4.20 4.81
CA LEU A 26 -4.41 3.30 5.17
C LEU A 26 -3.13 4.06 5.54
N LEU A 27 -2.85 5.17 4.86
CA LEU A 27 -1.74 6.05 5.20
C LEU A 27 -1.92 6.66 6.60
N ASP A 28 -3.08 7.24 6.86
CA ASP A 28 -3.39 7.87 8.14
C ASP A 28 -3.31 6.83 9.27
N LEU A 29 -3.91 5.64 9.09
CA LEU A 29 -3.85 4.53 10.05
C LEU A 29 -2.41 4.05 10.31
N PHE A 30 -1.58 3.97 9.26
CA PHE A 30 -0.18 3.58 9.43
C PHE A 30 0.60 4.61 10.26
N LEU A 31 0.42 5.90 9.98
CA LEU A 31 1.09 6.98 10.70
C LEU A 31 0.60 7.11 12.15
N GLU A 32 -0.65 6.77 12.43
CA GLU A 32 -1.16 6.67 13.81
C GLU A 32 -0.46 5.53 14.59
N LEU A 33 -0.24 4.38 13.95
CA LEU A 33 0.40 3.22 14.57
C LEU A 33 1.92 3.34 14.65
N GLN A 34 2.55 4.02 13.68
CA GLN A 34 4.01 4.11 13.51
C GLN A 34 4.42 5.55 13.14
N PRO A 35 4.24 6.55 14.04
CA PRO A 35 4.38 7.97 13.70
C PRO A 35 5.79 8.40 13.29
N ASN A 36 6.81 7.64 13.68
CA ASN A 36 8.22 7.93 13.36
C ASN A 36 8.76 7.09 12.20
N GLN A 37 7.90 6.30 11.54
CA GLN A 37 8.31 5.45 10.43
C GLN A 37 8.02 6.15 9.10
N PRO A 38 9.03 6.44 8.27
CA PRO A 38 8.79 7.00 6.95
C PRO A 38 8.03 6.02 6.06
N VAL A 39 7.23 6.59 5.16
CA VAL A 39 6.36 5.88 4.23
C VAL A 39 7.08 5.61 2.91
N THR A 40 7.97 6.51 2.49
CA THR A 40 8.78 6.37 1.27
C THR A 40 10.26 6.18 1.57
N GLN A 41 11.00 5.57 0.64
CA GLN A 41 12.45 5.41 0.77
C GLN A 41 13.19 6.76 0.81
N ALA A 42 12.61 7.82 0.25
CA ALA A 42 13.12 9.19 0.35
C ALA A 42 12.95 9.81 1.75
N GLY A 43 12.40 9.08 2.73
CA GLY A 43 12.17 9.57 4.09
C GLY A 43 10.90 10.41 4.24
N ALA A 44 10.00 10.40 3.25
CA ALA A 44 8.74 11.15 3.35
C ALA A 44 7.68 10.37 4.14
N TYR A 45 6.83 11.10 4.87
CA TYR A 45 5.66 10.57 5.58
C TYR A 45 4.38 10.67 4.74
N THR A 46 4.50 11.08 3.48
CA THR A 46 3.39 11.15 2.53
C THR A 46 3.77 10.40 1.26
N LEU A 47 2.79 9.98 0.47
CA LEU A 47 3.01 9.35 -0.83
C LEU A 47 3.29 10.38 -1.95
N GLY A 48 3.33 11.67 -1.61
CA GLY A 48 3.48 12.76 -2.57
C GLY A 48 2.33 12.84 -3.58
N THR A 49 2.55 13.63 -4.63
CA THR A 49 1.66 13.67 -5.80
C THR A 49 2.06 12.53 -6.72
N LEU A 50 1.33 11.42 -6.69
CA LEU A 50 1.45 10.36 -7.68
C LEU A 50 1.07 10.96 -9.05
N ASN A 51 2.05 11.28 -9.89
CA ASN A 51 1.79 11.55 -11.29
C ASN A 51 1.40 10.22 -11.96
N PHE A 52 0.09 10.02 -12.12
CA PHE A 52 -0.50 8.81 -12.68
C PHE A 52 0.16 8.43 -14.02
N GLY A 53 1.04 7.43 -13.99
CA GLY A 53 1.67 6.84 -15.17
C GLY A 53 3.14 7.24 -15.45
N SER A 54 3.67 8.27 -14.79
CA SER A 54 5.09 8.69 -14.95
C SER A 54 5.96 8.16 -13.81
N ASP A 55 5.46 8.24 -12.58
CA ASP A 55 6.30 8.13 -11.40
C ASP A 55 5.96 6.86 -10.61
N LYS A 56 6.99 6.03 -10.40
CA LYS A 56 6.92 4.91 -9.46
C LYS A 56 7.27 5.46 -8.08
N VAL A 57 6.39 5.25 -7.10
CA VAL A 57 6.70 5.58 -5.71
C VAL A 57 7.33 4.37 -5.06
N GLU A 58 8.54 4.56 -4.54
CA GLU A 58 9.23 3.57 -3.74
C GLU A 58 8.86 3.74 -2.27
N ILE A 59 8.06 2.81 -1.76
CA ILE A 59 7.62 2.80 -0.36
C ILE A 59 8.59 2.04 0.54
N THR A 60 8.54 2.31 1.84
CA THR A 60 9.32 1.56 2.83
C THR A 60 8.76 0.16 3.01
N LYS A 61 9.64 -0.79 3.36
CA LYS A 61 9.25 -2.16 3.67
C LYS A 61 8.17 -2.25 4.77
N PRO A 62 8.27 -1.53 5.90
CA PRO A 62 7.24 -1.56 6.93
C PRO A 62 5.87 -1.11 6.43
N PHE A 63 5.82 -0.06 5.59
CA PHE A 63 4.56 0.38 5.02
C PHE A 63 4.00 -0.64 4.02
N ALA A 64 4.84 -1.24 3.18
CA ALA A 64 4.43 -2.31 2.26
C ALA A 64 3.85 -3.52 3.01
N GLU A 65 4.51 -3.97 4.08
CA GLU A 65 4.05 -5.09 4.91
C GLU A 65 2.73 -4.80 5.61
N PHE A 66 2.52 -3.57 6.06
CA PHE A 66 1.24 -3.12 6.61
C PHE A 66 0.11 -3.24 5.58
N LEU A 67 0.31 -2.74 4.35
CA LEU A 67 -0.68 -2.85 3.28
C LEU A 67 -1.01 -4.30 2.93
N ILE A 68 0.03 -5.14 2.78
CA ILE A 68 -0.13 -6.57 2.51
C ILE A 68 -0.92 -7.26 3.62
N THR A 69 -0.69 -6.90 4.88
CA THR A 69 -1.44 -7.45 6.02
C THR A 69 -2.93 -7.13 5.90
N LYS A 70 -3.30 -5.90 5.53
CA LYS A 70 -4.71 -5.52 5.33
C LYS A 70 -5.39 -6.25 4.19
N ILE A 71 -4.67 -6.52 3.11
CA ILE A 71 -5.16 -7.37 2.01
C ILE A 71 -5.32 -8.83 2.48
N ASN A 72 -4.34 -9.37 3.23
CA ASN A 72 -4.39 -10.74 3.74
C ASN A 72 -5.53 -10.97 4.75
N GLU A 73 -5.90 -9.96 5.54
CA GLU A 73 -7.08 -10.00 6.41
C GLU A 73 -8.38 -10.21 5.63
N ILE A 74 -8.42 -9.81 4.36
CA ILE A 74 -9.55 -10.04 3.44
C ILE A 74 -9.45 -11.42 2.79
N GLU A 75 -8.27 -11.81 2.30
CA GLU A 75 -8.06 -13.11 1.64
C GLU A 75 -8.37 -14.32 2.52
N ARG A 76 -8.24 -14.16 3.85
CA ARG A 76 -8.52 -15.23 4.82
C ARG A 76 -10.01 -15.38 5.17
N LYS A 77 -10.86 -14.45 4.74
CA LYS A 77 -12.32 -14.49 4.96
C LYS A 77 -12.99 -15.26 3.84
#